data_AF-A0A8T2YPJ9-F1
#
_entry.id   AF-A0A8T2YPJ9-F1
#
_cell.length_a   1.000
_cell.length_b   1.000
_cell.length_c   1.000
_cell.angle_alpha   90.00
_cell.angle_beta   90.00
_cell.angle_gamma   90.00
#
_symmetry.space_group_name_H-M   'P 1'
#
loop_
_entity.id
_entity.type
_entity.pdbx_description
1 polymer ?
#
loop_
_entity_poly.entity_id
_entity_poly.type
_entity_poly.pdbx_seq_one_letter_code
_entity_poly.pdbx_strand_id
1 'polypeptide(L)'
;MAETQQKEKMLNGNSCEVSCHSNPDPSTPPPSDRPVRVYADGIYDLFHFGHARSLEQAKKAFPNTYLLVGCCNDEITHKYKGKTVMTDEERYESLRHCKWVDEVIPGAPWVIDQEFLDKHNIDYVAHDSLPYADASGAGKDVYEFVKKVGRFKETRRTDGISTSDIIMRIVKDYNQYVLRNLDRGYSRKELGVSYVKEKRLRVNMRLKKLQEKVKEQQEKVGEKFQIVAMHRNEWVENADRWVAGFLEMFEEGCHKMNFIKFYLTFICLLLLLPTLALAECTCDAGGGDGQNKSEALKYKAVAIASILFGGAVGVCLPILGKTIPVLSPEKNIFFIIKAFAAGVILSTGFIHVLPDAFDSLTSPCLGENPWGKFPFTGFVVMVSAIGTLMVDCLASSYYTRLHLNKAQPEESGDEEKAAVEAHEGHVHTHATHGHSHGLVDSSGSGPSQLIRHRVITQVLELGIVMHSVIIGVSLGASESPNTIRPLAAALSFHQFFEGMGLGGCITQAKFKTKTIVIMALFFSLTTPVGIAIGIGISNVYNESSPNALIVEGIFNAASAGILIYMALVDLLAADFMHPKVQSNGALQFGVNVSLLLGAGCMSLLAKWA
;
A
#
# COMPACT_ATOMS: atom_id res chain seq x y z
N MET A 1 48.76 -60.33 -39.55
CA MET A 1 47.89 -59.83 -40.65
C MET A 1 46.50 -60.50 -40.65
N ALA A 2 45.97 -60.88 -39.49
CA ALA A 2 44.64 -61.49 -39.35
C ALA A 2 43.82 -60.93 -38.16
N GLU A 3 44.32 -59.90 -37.45
CA GLU A 3 43.62 -59.30 -36.30
C GLU A 3 43.11 -57.87 -36.55
N THR A 4 43.40 -57.29 -37.72
CA THR A 4 42.93 -55.93 -38.08
C THR A 4 41.66 -55.95 -38.95
N GLN A 5 41.27 -57.10 -39.53
CA GLN A 5 40.07 -57.23 -40.36
C GLN A 5 38.79 -57.60 -39.60
N GLN A 6 38.86 -57.87 -38.29
CA GLN A 6 37.68 -58.18 -37.47
C GLN A 6 37.11 -56.95 -36.74
N LYS A 7 37.77 -55.79 -36.84
CA LYS A 7 37.32 -54.52 -36.24
C LYS A 7 36.62 -53.55 -37.20
N GLU A 8 36.57 -53.84 -38.50
CA GLU A 8 35.89 -52.98 -39.51
C GLU A 8 34.55 -53.57 -40.03
N LYS A 9 34.10 -54.72 -39.53
CA LYS A 9 32.82 -55.34 -39.91
C LYS A 9 31.70 -55.24 -38.87
N MET A 10 31.90 -54.50 -37.77
CA MET A 10 30.88 -54.21 -36.75
C MET A 10 30.48 -52.72 -36.70
N LEU A 11 30.64 -51.99 -37.81
CA LEU A 11 30.30 -50.56 -37.89
C LEU A 11 29.30 -50.21 -39.01
N ASN A 12 28.72 -51.21 -39.69
CA ASN A 12 27.65 -50.99 -40.67
C ASN A 12 26.64 -52.14 -40.59
N GLY A 13 25.48 -51.88 -40.00
CA GLY A 13 24.36 -52.82 -39.99
C GLY A 13 23.78 -53.08 -38.61
N ASN A 14 23.10 -52.07 -38.06
CA ASN A 14 21.81 -52.19 -37.38
C ASN A 14 21.42 -50.80 -36.89
N SER A 15 20.74 -50.07 -37.77
CA SER A 15 19.87 -48.97 -37.38
C SER A 15 18.74 -49.55 -36.53
N CYS A 16 18.97 -49.69 -35.22
CA CYS A 16 17.87 -49.69 -34.27
C CYS A 16 17.39 -48.25 -34.19
N GLU A 17 16.23 -48.01 -34.80
CA GLU A 17 15.45 -46.79 -34.60
C GLU A 17 15.38 -46.50 -33.10
N VAL A 18 16.09 -45.47 -32.66
CA VAL A 18 15.71 -44.75 -31.46
C VAL A 18 14.34 -44.20 -31.81
N SER A 19 13.28 -44.86 -31.35
CA SER A 19 11.94 -44.32 -31.48
C SER A 19 11.98 -42.97 -30.77
N CYS A 20 12.00 -41.90 -31.55
CA CYS A 20 11.68 -40.58 -31.08
C CYS A 20 10.32 -40.72 -30.41
N HIS A 21 10.28 -40.76 -29.08
CA HIS A 21 9.02 -40.75 -28.34
C HIS A 21 8.35 -39.43 -28.72
N SER A 22 7.44 -39.52 -29.69
CA SER A 22 6.51 -38.46 -30.02
C SER A 22 5.80 -38.10 -28.73
N ASN A 23 5.87 -36.82 -28.34
CA ASN A 23 5.02 -36.29 -27.27
C ASN A 23 3.60 -36.85 -27.47
N PRO A 24 3.04 -37.57 -26.50
CA PRO A 24 1.72 -38.15 -26.67
C PRO A 24 0.73 -37.02 -26.96
N ASP A 25 -0.08 -37.22 -28.00
CA ASP A 25 -1.14 -36.31 -28.38
C ASP A 25 -2.06 -36.11 -27.16
N PRO A 26 -2.42 -34.87 -26.77
CA PRO A 26 -3.34 -34.61 -25.66
C PRO A 26 -4.73 -35.28 -25.83
N SER A 27 -5.03 -35.84 -27.00
CA SER A 27 -6.22 -36.64 -27.30
C SER A 27 -6.06 -38.16 -27.10
N THR A 28 -4.89 -38.66 -26.65
CA THR A 28 -4.68 -40.10 -26.47
C THR A 28 -5.57 -40.62 -25.33
N PRO A 29 -6.45 -41.62 -25.58
CA PRO A 29 -7.31 -42.17 -24.55
C PRO A 29 -6.48 -42.83 -23.42
N PRO A 30 -6.98 -42.84 -22.17
CA PRO A 30 -6.30 -43.51 -21.08
C PRO A 30 -6.09 -45.01 -21.40
N PRO A 31 -4.98 -45.60 -20.93
CA PRO A 31 -4.67 -47.01 -21.20
C PRO A 31 -5.80 -47.93 -20.72
N SER A 32 -6.17 -48.91 -21.55
CA SER A 32 -7.24 -49.87 -21.27
C SER A 32 -6.73 -51.22 -20.75
N ASP A 33 -5.44 -51.48 -20.91
CA ASP A 33 -4.74 -52.72 -20.57
C ASP A 33 -4.12 -52.72 -19.16
N ARG A 34 -3.96 -51.54 -18.55
CA ARG A 34 -3.40 -51.35 -17.20
C ARG A 34 -4.09 -50.20 -16.45
N PRO A 35 -3.99 -50.14 -15.11
CA PRO A 35 -4.47 -49.00 -14.35
C PRO A 35 -3.81 -47.69 -14.82
N VAL A 36 -4.59 -46.61 -14.82
CA VAL A 36 -4.12 -45.26 -15.11
C VAL A 36 -3.29 -44.78 -13.92
N ARG A 37 -2.02 -44.44 -14.16
CA ARG A 37 -1.07 -44.02 -13.13
C ARG A 37 -1.18 -42.52 -12.93
N VAL A 38 -1.79 -42.11 -11.81
CA VAL A 38 -1.95 -40.70 -11.45
C VAL A 38 -0.91 -40.35 -10.40
N TYR A 39 -0.23 -39.23 -10.57
CA TYR A 39 0.72 -38.69 -9.61
C TYR A 39 0.13 -37.47 -8.92
N ALA A 40 0.16 -37.42 -7.59
CA ALA A 40 -0.18 -36.22 -6.82
C ALA A 40 0.99 -35.87 -5.91
N ASP A 41 1.37 -34.61 -5.84
CA ASP A 41 2.48 -34.16 -5.02
C ASP A 41 2.08 -33.12 -3.97
N GLY A 42 2.93 -33.02 -2.96
CA GLY A 42 2.74 -32.07 -1.89
C GLY A 42 3.75 -32.20 -0.78
N ILE A 43 3.57 -31.35 0.24
CA ILE A 43 4.37 -31.38 1.46
C ILE A 43 3.75 -32.33 2.47
N TYR A 44 2.41 -32.33 2.58
CA TYR A 44 1.65 -33.17 3.49
C TYR A 44 2.00 -33.02 4.98
N ASP A 45 2.49 -31.85 5.38
CA ASP A 45 2.75 -31.50 6.78
C ASP A 45 1.45 -31.40 7.58
N LEU A 46 1.46 -31.91 8.81
CA LEU A 46 0.28 -32.16 9.65
C LEU A 46 -0.84 -32.82 8.85
N PHE A 47 -0.58 -34.02 8.31
CA PHE A 47 -1.49 -34.70 7.40
C PHE A 47 -2.93 -34.73 7.93
N HIS A 48 -3.86 -34.16 7.17
CA HIS A 48 -5.23 -33.89 7.59
C HIS A 48 -6.24 -34.26 6.51
N PHE A 49 -7.53 -34.27 6.87
CA PHE A 49 -8.60 -34.72 5.97
C PHE A 49 -8.71 -33.92 4.66
N GLY A 50 -8.25 -32.66 4.62
CA GLY A 50 -8.14 -31.90 3.37
C GLY A 50 -7.16 -32.52 2.36
N HIS A 51 -6.01 -33.04 2.83
CA HIS A 51 -5.07 -33.77 1.97
C HIS A 51 -5.69 -35.10 1.52
N ALA A 52 -6.28 -35.86 2.45
CA ALA A 52 -6.91 -37.13 2.14
C ALA A 52 -8.05 -37.00 1.10
N ARG A 53 -8.86 -35.93 1.14
CA ARG A 53 -9.91 -35.65 0.15
C ARG A 53 -9.37 -35.22 -1.22
N SER A 54 -8.23 -34.54 -1.27
CA SER A 54 -7.55 -34.24 -2.54
C SER A 54 -7.00 -35.54 -3.17
N LEU A 55 -6.39 -36.41 -2.36
CA LEU A 55 -5.92 -37.72 -2.81
C LEU A 55 -7.09 -38.65 -3.22
N GLU A 56 -8.23 -38.56 -2.54
CA GLU A 56 -9.47 -39.25 -2.93
C GLU A 56 -9.93 -38.84 -4.34
N GLN A 57 -9.91 -37.54 -4.62
CA GLN A 57 -10.27 -37.01 -5.95
C GLN A 57 -9.30 -37.53 -7.02
N ALA A 58 -8.00 -37.53 -6.73
CA ALA A 58 -6.99 -38.06 -7.64
C ALA A 58 -7.18 -39.58 -7.90
N LYS A 59 -7.45 -40.37 -6.85
CA LYS A 59 -7.71 -41.81 -6.95
C LYS A 59 -9.00 -42.13 -7.71
N LYS A 60 -10.00 -41.25 -7.66
CA LYS A 60 -11.30 -41.41 -8.34
C LYS A 60 -11.37 -40.74 -9.70
N ALA A 61 -10.29 -40.13 -10.17
CA ALA A 61 -10.27 -39.41 -11.45
C ALA A 61 -10.55 -40.32 -12.66
N PHE A 62 -10.25 -41.62 -12.55
CA PHE A 62 -10.56 -42.62 -13.56
C PHE A 62 -11.14 -43.90 -12.91
N PRO A 63 -11.85 -44.76 -13.68
CA PRO A 63 -12.45 -45.98 -13.14
C PRO A 63 -11.42 -46.98 -12.57
N ASN A 64 -10.22 -47.05 -13.14
CA ASN A 64 -9.13 -47.91 -12.71
C ASN A 64 -7.84 -47.09 -12.57
N THR A 65 -7.57 -46.60 -11.36
CA THR A 65 -6.45 -45.70 -11.07
C THR A 65 -5.46 -46.31 -10.09
N TYR A 66 -4.17 -46.14 -10.37
CA TYR A 66 -3.06 -46.35 -9.45
C TYR A 66 -2.47 -44.99 -9.07
N LEU A 67 -2.59 -44.59 -7.81
CA LEU A 67 -2.21 -43.29 -7.30
C LEU A 67 -0.82 -43.36 -6.65
N LEU A 68 0.14 -42.71 -7.30
CA LEU A 68 1.44 -42.39 -6.75
C LEU A 68 1.38 -41.04 -6.04
N VAL A 69 1.93 -40.96 -4.83
CA VAL A 69 1.99 -39.70 -4.07
C VAL A 69 3.43 -39.31 -3.79
N GLY A 70 3.86 -38.20 -4.38
CA GLY A 70 5.19 -37.63 -4.17
C GLY A 70 5.22 -36.68 -2.98
N CYS A 71 6.20 -36.87 -2.09
CA CYS A 71 6.36 -36.02 -0.92
C CYS A 71 7.74 -35.37 -0.91
N CYS A 72 7.78 -34.04 -0.93
CA CYS A 72 9.04 -33.28 -0.90
C CYS A 72 9.78 -33.50 0.43
N ASN A 73 11.11 -33.61 0.40
CA ASN A 73 11.93 -33.71 1.60
C ASN A 73 12.02 -32.37 2.36
N ASP A 74 12.54 -32.39 3.58
CA ASP A 74 12.63 -31.18 4.41
C ASP A 74 13.55 -30.11 3.79
N GLU A 75 14.69 -30.50 3.22
CA GLU A 75 15.65 -29.58 2.61
C GLU A 75 15.02 -28.72 1.49
N ILE A 76 14.37 -29.37 0.53
CA ILE A 76 13.70 -28.70 -0.59
C ILE A 76 12.53 -27.86 -0.08
N THR A 77 11.75 -28.40 0.85
CA THR A 77 10.58 -27.71 1.41
C THR A 77 10.97 -26.43 2.15
N HIS A 78 12.03 -26.48 2.96
CA HIS A 78 12.50 -25.32 3.73
C HIS A 78 13.12 -24.26 2.81
N LYS A 79 13.74 -24.68 1.70
CA LYS A 79 14.34 -23.78 0.71
C LYS A 79 13.28 -23.00 -0.09
N TYR A 80 12.21 -23.66 -0.54
CA TYR A 80 11.26 -23.09 -1.50
C TYR A 80 9.88 -22.73 -0.93
N LYS A 81 9.55 -23.18 0.29
CA LYS A 81 8.24 -22.92 0.92
C LYS A 81 8.34 -22.33 2.32
N GLY A 82 8.99 -23.04 3.22
CA GLY A 82 9.02 -22.70 4.64
C GLY A 82 9.19 -23.93 5.53
N LYS A 83 9.20 -23.70 6.85
CA LYS A 83 9.40 -24.77 7.83
C LYS A 83 8.21 -25.72 7.91
N THR A 84 8.52 -26.99 8.15
CA THR A 84 7.57 -28.06 8.46
C THR A 84 7.51 -28.30 9.97
N VAL A 85 6.36 -28.75 10.46
CA VAL A 85 6.21 -29.21 11.85
C VAL A 85 6.63 -30.68 11.97
N MET A 86 6.20 -31.51 11.02
CA MET A 86 6.59 -32.91 10.90
C MET A 86 7.82 -33.04 10.00
N THR A 87 8.72 -33.95 10.37
CA THR A 87 9.86 -34.38 9.55
C THR A 87 9.38 -35.05 8.26
N ASP A 88 10.23 -35.09 7.24
CA ASP A 88 9.92 -35.80 5.99
C ASP A 88 9.57 -37.27 6.21
N GLU A 89 10.29 -37.99 7.06
CA GLU A 89 9.98 -39.39 7.40
C GLU A 89 8.57 -39.56 8.01
N GLU A 90 8.19 -38.68 8.95
CA GLU A 90 6.84 -38.72 9.55
C GLU A 90 5.74 -38.42 8.51
N ARG A 91 6.04 -37.54 7.54
CA ARG A 91 5.12 -37.21 6.44
C ARG A 91 5.01 -38.36 5.45
N TYR A 92 6.11 -39.04 5.14
CA TYR A 92 6.11 -40.24 4.31
C TYR A 92 5.24 -41.33 4.92
N GLU A 93 5.40 -41.60 6.22
CA GLU A 93 4.61 -42.62 6.91
C GLU A 93 3.12 -42.24 7.00
N SER A 94 2.82 -40.96 7.23
CA SER A 94 1.44 -40.46 7.24
C SER A 94 0.71 -40.74 5.92
N LEU A 95 1.42 -40.62 4.79
CA LEU A 95 0.87 -40.92 3.46
C LEU A 95 0.65 -42.42 3.23
N ARG A 96 1.54 -43.28 3.73
CA ARG A 96 1.40 -44.75 3.61
C ARG A 96 0.14 -45.28 4.29
N HIS A 97 -0.37 -44.56 5.30
CA HIS A 97 -1.61 -44.88 5.98
C HIS A 97 -2.86 -44.21 5.37
N CYS A 98 -2.71 -43.42 4.31
CA CYS A 98 -3.85 -42.84 3.63
C CYS A 98 -4.53 -43.90 2.74
N LYS A 99 -5.82 -44.16 2.99
CA LYS A 99 -6.66 -45.14 2.27
C LYS A 99 -6.55 -45.08 0.73
N TRP A 100 -6.33 -43.89 0.18
CA TRP A 100 -6.39 -43.65 -1.27
C TRP A 100 -5.06 -43.85 -1.99
N VAL A 101 -3.96 -43.96 -1.25
CA VAL A 101 -2.59 -43.98 -1.78
C VAL A 101 -2.16 -45.42 -2.04
N ASP A 102 -1.65 -45.70 -3.24
CA ASP A 102 -1.10 -47.02 -3.58
C ASP A 102 0.42 -47.06 -3.42
N GLU A 103 1.10 -45.95 -3.76
CA GLU A 103 2.56 -45.84 -3.72
C GLU A 103 2.96 -44.45 -3.22
N VAL A 104 3.95 -44.38 -2.32
CA VAL A 104 4.55 -43.11 -1.86
C VAL A 104 5.95 -42.99 -2.45
N ILE A 105 6.25 -41.85 -3.06
CA ILE A 105 7.57 -41.49 -3.60
C ILE A 105 8.24 -40.49 -2.65
N PRO A 106 9.22 -40.93 -1.83
CA PRO A 106 10.02 -40.03 -1.00
C PRO A 106 10.93 -39.14 -1.84
N GLY A 107 11.29 -37.97 -1.31
CA GLY A 107 12.22 -37.05 -1.96
C GLY A 107 11.73 -36.54 -3.33
N ALA A 108 10.43 -36.33 -3.47
CA ALA A 108 9.85 -35.83 -4.72
C ALA A 108 10.47 -34.49 -5.15
N PRO A 109 10.69 -34.28 -6.46
CA PRO A 109 11.26 -33.04 -6.97
C PRO A 109 10.29 -31.87 -6.80
N TRP A 110 10.83 -30.65 -6.73
CA TRP A 110 10.02 -29.42 -6.64
C TRP A 110 9.32 -29.07 -7.96
N VAL A 111 9.95 -29.42 -9.08
CA VAL A 111 9.44 -29.23 -10.44
C VAL A 111 9.52 -30.58 -11.14
N ILE A 112 8.41 -31.00 -11.77
CA ILE A 112 8.31 -32.27 -12.47
C ILE A 112 8.79 -32.07 -13.92
N ASP A 113 9.70 -32.92 -14.37
CA ASP A 113 10.17 -32.97 -15.76
C ASP A 113 9.75 -34.27 -16.47
N GLN A 114 10.05 -34.35 -17.76
CA GLN A 114 9.70 -35.53 -18.57
C GLN A 114 10.43 -36.79 -18.09
N GLU A 115 11.68 -36.67 -17.63
CA GLU A 115 12.46 -37.79 -17.10
C GLU A 115 11.79 -38.41 -15.88
N PHE A 116 11.28 -37.59 -14.96
CA PHE A 116 10.53 -38.05 -13.79
C PHE A 116 9.22 -38.74 -14.18
N LEU A 117 8.47 -38.17 -15.14
CA LEU A 117 7.22 -38.77 -15.63
C LEU A 117 7.48 -40.17 -16.23
N ASP A 118 8.52 -40.30 -17.05
CA ASP A 118 8.87 -41.55 -17.72
C ASP A 118 9.37 -42.60 -16.73
N LYS A 119 10.24 -42.20 -15.78
CA LYS A 119 10.80 -43.07 -14.75
C LYS A 119 9.73 -43.76 -13.89
N HIS A 120 8.64 -43.06 -13.58
CA HIS A 120 7.55 -43.57 -12.75
C HIS A 120 6.32 -44.03 -13.56
N ASN A 121 6.40 -43.98 -14.90
CA ASN A 121 5.32 -44.26 -15.84
C ASN A 121 4.04 -43.49 -15.49
N ILE A 122 4.16 -42.21 -15.14
CA ILE A 122 3.05 -41.36 -14.71
C ILE A 122 2.23 -41.00 -15.95
N ASP A 123 0.91 -41.23 -15.92
CA ASP A 123 -0.04 -40.90 -17.00
C ASP A 123 -0.60 -39.48 -16.87
N TYR A 124 -0.97 -39.08 -15.64
CA TYR A 124 -1.54 -37.77 -15.32
C TYR A 124 -1.00 -37.24 -13.99
N VAL A 125 -0.94 -35.93 -13.83
CA VAL A 125 -0.59 -35.25 -12.56
C VAL A 125 -1.83 -34.57 -12.00
N ALA A 126 -2.13 -34.78 -10.73
CA ALA A 126 -3.29 -34.25 -10.04
C ALA A 126 -2.90 -33.27 -8.93
N HIS A 127 -3.34 -32.02 -9.05
CA HIS A 127 -3.16 -30.97 -8.03
C HIS A 127 -4.30 -29.93 -8.13
N ASP A 128 -4.41 -29.00 -7.18
CA ASP A 128 -5.36 -27.89 -7.29
C ASP A 128 -5.05 -26.95 -8.49
N SER A 129 -6.07 -26.23 -8.94
CA SER A 129 -6.01 -25.42 -10.17
C SER A 129 -5.29 -24.08 -10.01
N LEU A 130 -4.88 -23.72 -8.80
CA LEU A 130 -4.19 -22.45 -8.55
C LEU A 130 -2.76 -22.53 -9.10
N PRO A 131 -2.27 -21.48 -9.80
CA PRO A 131 -0.87 -21.42 -10.22
C PRO A 131 0.04 -21.49 -9.00
N TYR A 132 0.95 -22.46 -8.98
CA TYR A 132 1.89 -22.60 -7.89
C TYR A 132 3.18 -21.88 -8.27
N ALA A 133 3.37 -20.67 -7.74
CA ALA A 133 4.49 -19.80 -8.07
C ALA A 133 5.83 -20.54 -7.89
N ASP A 134 6.62 -20.58 -8.95
CA ASP A 134 7.88 -21.30 -8.93
C ASP A 134 8.98 -20.48 -8.22
N ALA A 135 9.21 -20.81 -6.95
CA ALA A 135 10.28 -20.22 -6.14
C ALA A 135 11.70 -20.64 -6.59
N SER A 136 11.84 -21.57 -7.53
CA SER A 136 13.14 -21.97 -8.11
C SER A 136 13.57 -21.09 -9.29
N GLY A 137 12.65 -20.30 -9.86
CA GLY A 137 12.92 -19.34 -10.93
C GLY A 137 12.91 -19.91 -12.35
N ALA A 138 12.42 -21.13 -12.56
CA ALA A 138 12.32 -21.77 -13.87
C ALA A 138 11.03 -21.40 -14.65
N GLY A 139 9.98 -20.91 -13.98
CA GLY A 139 8.72 -20.53 -14.63
C GLY A 139 7.78 -19.66 -13.78
N LYS A 140 6.55 -19.46 -14.27
CA LYS A 140 5.48 -18.78 -13.50
C LYS A 140 4.63 -19.75 -12.67
N ASP A 141 4.59 -21.02 -13.08
CA ASP A 141 3.82 -22.10 -12.45
C ASP A 141 4.61 -23.41 -12.57
N VAL A 142 4.87 -24.10 -11.46
CA VAL A 142 5.65 -25.37 -11.46
C VAL A 142 4.96 -26.48 -12.27
N TYR A 143 3.65 -26.38 -12.49
CA TYR A 143 2.87 -27.34 -13.30
C TYR A 143 2.68 -26.91 -14.76
N GLU A 144 3.32 -25.81 -15.19
CA GLU A 144 3.13 -25.25 -16.55
C GLU A 144 3.43 -26.26 -17.65
N PHE A 145 4.51 -27.03 -17.49
CA PHE A 145 4.88 -28.10 -18.42
C PHE A 145 3.77 -29.14 -18.56
N VAL A 146 3.26 -29.66 -17.44
CA VAL A 146 2.27 -30.73 -17.40
C VAL A 146 0.89 -30.26 -17.91
N LYS A 147 0.54 -28.99 -17.64
CA LYS A 147 -0.65 -28.34 -18.19
C LYS A 147 -0.57 -28.21 -19.72
N LYS A 148 0.59 -27.80 -20.26
CA LYS A 148 0.79 -27.66 -21.71
C LYS A 148 0.66 -28.98 -22.48
N VAL A 149 1.11 -30.09 -21.90
CA VAL A 149 0.98 -31.42 -22.51
C VAL A 149 -0.37 -32.09 -22.26
N GLY A 150 -1.34 -31.40 -21.63
CA GLY A 150 -2.69 -31.92 -21.42
C GLY A 150 -2.81 -33.02 -20.36
N ARG A 151 -1.79 -33.20 -19.52
CA ARG A 151 -1.71 -34.29 -18.53
C ARG A 151 -2.08 -33.85 -17.10
N PHE A 152 -2.57 -32.63 -16.93
CA PHE A 152 -2.96 -32.09 -15.62
C PHE A 152 -4.43 -32.38 -15.29
N LYS A 153 -4.70 -32.85 -14.08
CA LYS A 153 -6.03 -33.12 -13.53
C LYS A 153 -6.29 -32.29 -12.29
N GLU A 154 -7.29 -31.42 -12.37
CA GLU A 154 -7.59 -30.49 -11.28
C GLU A 154 -8.30 -31.19 -10.12
N THR A 155 -7.84 -30.91 -8.90
CA THR A 155 -8.55 -31.26 -7.66
C THR A 155 -9.06 -30.01 -6.95
N ARG A 156 -10.06 -30.16 -6.10
CA ARG A 156 -10.62 -29.07 -5.28
C ARG A 156 -10.08 -29.15 -3.86
N ARG A 157 -9.72 -27.99 -3.32
CA ARG A 157 -9.33 -27.83 -1.91
C ARG A 157 -10.55 -28.06 -1.01
N THR A 158 -10.30 -28.48 0.23
CA THR A 158 -11.34 -28.61 1.25
C THR A 158 -11.36 -27.37 2.13
N ASP A 159 -12.50 -26.68 2.17
CA ASP A 159 -12.65 -25.47 2.99
C ASP A 159 -12.65 -25.78 4.49
N GLY A 160 -12.17 -24.81 5.28
CA GLY A 160 -12.15 -24.89 6.74
C GLY A 160 -11.05 -25.78 7.35
N ILE A 161 -10.10 -26.28 6.54
CA ILE A 161 -8.93 -27.03 7.03
C ILE A 161 -7.67 -26.72 6.23
N SER A 162 -6.56 -26.52 6.93
CA SER A 162 -5.20 -26.48 6.36
C SER A 162 -4.18 -26.66 7.47
N THR A 163 -2.94 -27.02 7.12
CA THR A 163 -1.80 -27.06 8.06
C THR A 163 -1.68 -25.76 8.84
N SER A 164 -1.78 -24.61 8.15
CA SER A 164 -1.72 -23.27 8.78
C SER A 164 -2.85 -23.05 9.79
N ASP A 165 -4.07 -23.47 9.46
CA ASP A 165 -5.22 -23.35 10.35
C ASP A 165 -5.05 -24.23 11.61
N ILE A 166 -4.58 -25.48 11.47
CA ILE A 166 -4.27 -26.34 12.62
C ILE A 166 -3.21 -25.68 13.52
N ILE A 167 -2.12 -25.18 12.94
CA ILE A 167 -1.07 -24.46 13.68
C ILE A 167 -1.66 -23.25 14.40
N MET A 168 -2.49 -22.46 13.73
CA MET A 168 -3.08 -21.26 14.32
C MET A 168 -4.03 -21.57 15.48
N ARG A 169 -4.81 -22.65 15.41
CA ARG A 169 -5.64 -23.13 16.52
C ARG A 169 -4.77 -23.49 17.73
N ILE A 170 -3.72 -24.28 17.53
CA ILE A 170 -2.79 -24.69 18.60
C ILE A 170 -2.09 -23.47 19.22
N VAL A 171 -1.58 -22.54 18.40
CA VAL A 171 -0.88 -21.34 18.88
C VAL A 171 -1.82 -20.41 19.64
N LYS A 172 -3.06 -20.22 19.16
CA LYS A 172 -4.08 -19.41 19.84
C LYS A 172 -4.39 -19.98 21.23
N ASP A 173 -4.60 -21.28 21.32
CA ASP A 173 -4.94 -21.94 22.58
C ASP A 173 -3.75 -22.01 23.53
N TYR A 174 -2.53 -22.21 23.02
CA TYR A 174 -1.30 -22.12 23.80
C TYR A 174 -1.10 -20.73 24.41
N ASN A 175 -1.33 -19.66 23.64
CA ASN A 175 -1.23 -18.30 24.16
C ASN A 175 -2.27 -18.05 25.27
N GLN A 176 -3.49 -18.57 25.13
CA GLN A 176 -4.50 -18.52 26.20
C GLN A 176 -4.12 -19.37 27.42
N TYR A 177 -3.52 -20.55 27.19
CA TYR A 177 -2.99 -21.41 28.26
C TYR A 177 -1.91 -20.69 29.07
N VAL A 178 -0.94 -20.08 28.40
CA VAL A 178 0.14 -19.30 29.03
C VAL A 178 -0.45 -18.16 29.87
N LEU A 179 -1.38 -17.39 29.30
CA LEU A 179 -2.03 -16.28 30.00
C LEU A 179 -2.79 -16.71 31.25
N ARG A 180 -3.58 -17.79 31.15
CA ARG A 180 -4.35 -18.32 32.30
C ARG A 180 -3.44 -18.80 33.42
N ASN A 181 -2.31 -19.43 33.11
CA ASN A 181 -1.37 -19.90 34.13
C ASN A 181 -0.55 -18.75 34.74
N LEU A 182 -0.18 -17.73 33.96
CA LEU A 182 0.42 -16.51 34.50
C LEU A 182 -0.52 -15.79 35.48
N ASP A 183 -1.82 -15.70 35.16
CA ASP A 183 -2.83 -15.11 36.06
C ASP A 183 -3.05 -15.98 37.33
N ARG A 184 -2.82 -17.30 37.25
CA ARG A 184 -2.85 -18.22 38.40
C ARG A 184 -1.59 -18.19 39.27
N GLY A 185 -0.59 -17.38 38.91
CA GLY A 185 0.63 -17.19 39.69
C GLY A 185 1.82 -18.07 39.27
N TYR A 186 1.71 -18.86 38.21
CA TYR A 186 2.86 -19.60 37.68
C TYR A 186 3.90 -18.62 37.10
N SER A 187 5.17 -18.93 37.31
CA SER A 187 6.27 -18.13 36.79
C SER A 187 6.51 -18.41 35.30
N ARG A 188 7.01 -17.40 34.57
CA ARG A 188 7.40 -17.55 33.16
C ARG A 188 8.41 -18.67 32.90
N LYS A 189 9.27 -18.97 33.89
CA LYS A 189 10.31 -20.01 33.79
C LYS A 189 9.70 -21.40 33.83
N GLU A 190 8.68 -21.61 34.67
CA GLU A 190 7.93 -22.87 34.76
C GLU A 190 7.11 -23.16 33.49
N LEU A 191 6.67 -22.10 32.79
CA LEU A 191 5.91 -22.22 31.54
C LEU A 191 6.79 -22.29 30.29
N GLY A 192 8.12 -22.17 30.42
CA GLY A 192 9.05 -22.14 29.28
C GLY A 192 8.87 -20.91 28.37
N VAL A 193 8.38 -19.79 28.91
CA VAL A 193 8.03 -18.59 28.13
C VAL A 193 9.10 -17.51 28.29
N SER A 194 9.52 -16.92 27.17
CA SER A 194 10.46 -15.80 27.17
C SER A 194 9.84 -14.52 27.76
N TYR A 195 10.67 -13.69 28.40
CA TYR A 195 10.21 -12.47 29.06
C TYR A 195 9.47 -11.51 28.11
N VAL A 196 9.96 -11.36 26.88
CA VAL A 196 9.34 -10.52 25.85
C VAL A 196 7.97 -11.05 25.45
N LYS A 197 7.84 -12.39 25.28
CA LYS A 197 6.56 -13.03 24.94
C LYS A 197 5.54 -12.86 26.06
N GLU A 198 5.96 -12.96 27.32
CA GLU A 198 5.11 -12.71 28.50
C GLU A 198 4.56 -11.27 28.50
N LYS A 199 5.43 -10.27 28.36
CA LYS A 199 5.02 -8.85 28.35
C LYS A 199 4.07 -8.54 27.20
N ARG A 200 4.35 -9.04 25.99
CA ARG A 200 3.48 -8.88 24.83
C ARG A 200 2.09 -9.49 25.07
N LEU A 201 2.02 -10.71 25.59
CA LEU A 201 0.75 -11.38 25.91
C LEU A 201 -0.04 -10.60 26.97
N ARG A 202 0.63 -10.09 28.00
CA ARG A 202 0.00 -9.29 29.07
C ARG A 202 -0.56 -7.96 28.55
N VAL A 203 0.13 -7.27 27.65
CA VAL A 203 -0.36 -6.05 27.00
C VAL A 203 -1.58 -6.32 26.14
N ASN A 204 -1.52 -7.35 25.28
CA ASN A 204 -2.65 -7.73 24.43
C ASN A 204 -3.90 -8.11 25.24
N MET A 205 -3.73 -8.77 26.39
CA MET A 205 -4.84 -9.04 27.31
C MET A 205 -5.43 -7.79 27.94
N ARG A 206 -4.60 -6.80 28.32
CA ARG A 206 -5.08 -5.52 28.84
C ARG A 206 -5.88 -4.75 27.78
N LEU A 207 -5.40 -4.74 26.53
CA LEU A 207 -6.12 -4.15 25.40
C LEU A 207 -7.44 -4.85 25.14
N LYS A 208 -7.47 -6.19 25.18
CA LYS A 208 -8.69 -6.95 24.99
C LYS A 208 -9.71 -6.72 26.11
N LYS A 209 -9.28 -6.69 27.37
CA LYS A 209 -10.15 -6.33 28.52
C LYS A 209 -10.67 -4.89 28.40
N LEU A 210 -9.86 -3.96 27.87
CA LEU A 210 -10.30 -2.59 27.61
C LEU A 210 -11.35 -2.56 26.50
N GLN A 211 -11.14 -3.28 25.40
CA GLN A 211 -12.07 -3.40 24.30
C GLN A 211 -13.40 -4.04 24.74
N GLU A 212 -13.35 -5.09 25.55
CA GLU A 212 -14.54 -5.73 26.14
C GLU A 212 -15.28 -4.76 27.07
N LYS A 213 -14.57 -4.01 27.93
CA LYS A 213 -15.19 -2.94 28.75
C LYS A 213 -15.83 -1.84 27.92
N VAL A 214 -15.19 -1.42 26.82
CA VAL A 214 -15.73 -0.43 25.89
C VAL A 214 -16.97 -0.98 25.19
N LYS A 215 -16.96 -2.25 24.80
CA LYS A 215 -18.12 -2.92 24.19
C LYS A 215 -19.27 -3.06 25.18
N GLU A 216 -18.99 -3.43 26.42
CA GLU A 216 -19.99 -3.53 27.50
C GLU A 216 -20.57 -2.15 27.86
N GLN A 217 -19.76 -1.09 27.81
CA GLN A 217 -20.22 0.30 27.91
C GLN A 217 -21.07 0.71 26.71
N GLN A 218 -20.69 0.33 25.49
CA GLN A 218 -21.48 0.56 24.28
C GLN A 218 -22.83 -0.18 24.31
N GLU A 219 -22.87 -1.41 24.83
CA GLU A 219 -24.10 -2.20 24.98
C GLU A 219 -25.01 -1.62 26.08
N LYS A 220 -24.45 -1.18 27.22
CA LYS A 220 -25.19 -0.45 28.27
C LYS A 220 -25.71 0.92 27.81
N VAL A 221 -25.00 1.59 26.91
CA VAL A 221 -25.45 2.83 26.25
C VAL A 221 -26.46 2.52 25.12
N GLY A 222 -26.39 1.33 24.53
CA GLY A 222 -27.24 0.84 23.44
C GLY A 222 -28.69 0.55 23.84
N GLU A 223 -28.96 0.16 25.09
CA GLU A 223 -30.34 -0.02 25.60
C GLU A 223 -31.17 1.28 25.61
N LYS A 224 -30.53 2.46 25.50
CA LYS A 224 -31.23 3.76 25.38
C LYS A 224 -31.47 4.22 23.93
N PHE A 225 -31.04 3.46 22.91
CA PHE A 225 -30.94 3.95 21.54
C PHE A 225 -31.73 3.13 20.50
N GLN A 226 -32.86 2.54 20.88
CA GLN A 226 -33.74 1.84 19.93
C GLN A 226 -34.35 2.77 18.85
N ILE A 227 -34.28 4.10 19.05
CA ILE A 227 -34.73 5.13 18.09
C ILE A 227 -33.68 5.43 17.00
N VAL A 228 -32.39 5.12 17.21
CA VAL A 228 -31.30 5.52 16.27
C VAL A 228 -30.91 4.43 15.27
N ALA A 229 -31.32 3.18 15.48
CA ALA A 229 -31.04 2.09 14.53
C ALA A 229 -31.63 2.35 13.13
N MET A 230 -32.78 3.01 13.04
CA MET A 230 -33.41 3.39 11.77
C MET A 230 -32.65 4.51 11.04
N HIS A 231 -32.02 5.43 11.79
CA HIS A 231 -31.25 6.55 11.25
C HIS A 231 -29.84 6.13 10.76
N ARG A 232 -29.31 4.98 11.21
CA ARG A 232 -27.97 4.49 10.83
C ARG A 232 -27.88 4.15 9.35
N ASN A 233 -28.86 3.43 8.81
CA ASN A 233 -28.84 3.02 7.40
C ASN A 233 -28.99 4.24 6.49
N GLU A 234 -29.84 5.17 6.88
CA GLU A 234 -30.02 6.44 6.17
C GLU A 234 -28.74 7.31 6.25
N TRP A 235 -28.03 7.33 7.37
CA TRP A 235 -26.73 8.03 7.49
C TRP A 235 -25.61 7.36 6.70
N VAL A 236 -25.55 6.03 6.67
CA VAL A 236 -24.53 5.29 5.92
C VAL A 236 -24.78 5.40 4.42
N GLU A 237 -26.03 5.30 3.96
CA GLU A 237 -26.40 5.54 2.56
C GLU A 237 -26.21 7.01 2.17
N ASN A 238 -26.53 7.95 3.06
CA ASN A 238 -26.21 9.36 2.84
C ASN A 238 -24.70 9.58 2.79
N ALA A 239 -23.91 9.00 3.70
CA ALA A 239 -22.46 9.11 3.68
C ALA A 239 -21.87 8.50 2.41
N ASP A 240 -22.29 7.30 2.00
CA ASP A 240 -21.86 6.67 0.75
C ASP A 240 -22.30 7.49 -0.47
N ARG A 241 -23.46 8.17 -0.44
CA ARG A 241 -23.93 9.09 -1.50
C ARG A 241 -23.19 10.43 -1.52
N TRP A 242 -22.85 11.00 -0.37
CA TRP A 242 -22.04 12.20 -0.25
C TRP A 242 -20.59 11.92 -0.65
N VAL A 243 -20.06 10.74 -0.31
CA VAL A 243 -18.74 10.27 -0.71
C VAL A 243 -18.72 9.93 -2.19
N ALA A 244 -19.74 9.26 -2.72
CA ALA A 244 -19.89 9.05 -4.16
C ALA A 244 -20.01 10.40 -4.88
N GLY A 245 -20.79 11.35 -4.40
CA GLY A 245 -20.90 12.69 -4.98
C GLY A 245 -19.62 13.52 -4.86
N PHE A 246 -18.87 13.40 -3.76
CA PHE A 246 -17.55 14.01 -3.60
C PHE A 246 -16.51 13.36 -4.51
N LEU A 247 -16.46 12.03 -4.57
CA LEU A 247 -15.56 11.28 -5.44
C LEU A 247 -15.94 11.44 -6.92
N GLU A 248 -17.22 11.56 -7.26
CA GLU A 248 -17.73 11.94 -8.59
C GLU A 248 -17.40 13.40 -8.90
N MET A 249 -17.43 14.33 -7.94
CA MET A 249 -16.92 15.69 -8.14
C MET A 249 -15.42 15.68 -8.46
N PHE A 250 -14.66 14.75 -7.89
CA PHE A 250 -13.25 14.49 -8.25
C PHE A 250 -13.10 13.71 -9.57
N GLU A 251 -14.00 12.78 -9.92
CA GLU A 251 -13.94 11.90 -11.10
C GLU A 251 -14.55 12.55 -12.35
N GLU A 252 -15.76 13.11 -12.30
CA GLU A 252 -16.34 14.00 -13.32
C GLU A 252 -15.58 15.33 -13.42
N GLY A 253 -14.99 15.83 -12.32
CA GLY A 253 -14.03 16.94 -12.33
C GLY A 253 -12.71 16.59 -13.03
N CYS A 254 -12.33 15.31 -13.09
CA CYS A 254 -11.17 14.82 -13.83
C CYS A 254 -11.48 14.44 -15.29
N HIS A 255 -12.72 14.10 -15.62
CA HIS A 255 -13.09 13.55 -16.94
C HIS A 255 -13.98 14.45 -17.81
N LYS A 256 -14.76 15.38 -17.23
CA LYS A 256 -15.67 16.32 -17.95
C LYS A 256 -15.34 17.79 -17.69
N MET A 257 -14.91 18.15 -16.48
CA MET A 257 -14.36 19.48 -16.21
C MET A 257 -12.87 19.44 -16.54
N ASN A 258 -12.37 20.42 -17.31
CA ASN A 258 -10.92 20.46 -17.54
C ASN A 258 -10.24 20.52 -16.17
N PHE A 259 -9.36 19.58 -15.82
CA PHE A 259 -8.54 19.57 -14.60
C PHE A 259 -7.94 20.97 -14.30
N ILE A 260 -7.58 21.67 -15.37
CA ILE A 260 -7.17 23.08 -15.40
C ILE A 260 -8.20 24.04 -14.78
N LYS A 261 -9.50 23.88 -15.08
CA LYS A 261 -10.58 24.69 -14.49
C LYS A 261 -10.75 24.43 -12.99
N PHE A 262 -10.64 23.19 -12.51
CA PHE A 262 -10.74 22.93 -11.06
C PHE A 262 -9.60 23.61 -10.30
N TYR A 263 -8.35 23.41 -10.75
CA TYR A 263 -7.18 24.06 -10.15
C TYR A 263 -7.23 25.59 -10.31
N LEU A 264 -7.64 26.11 -11.47
CA LEU A 264 -7.82 27.55 -11.67
C LEU A 264 -8.91 28.12 -10.76
N THR A 265 -10.05 27.45 -10.60
CA THR A 265 -11.12 27.90 -9.70
C THR A 265 -10.64 27.86 -8.25
N PHE A 266 -9.93 26.80 -7.85
CA PHE A 266 -9.40 26.66 -6.51
C PHE A 266 -8.34 27.72 -6.19
N ILE A 267 -7.41 27.96 -7.12
CA ILE A 267 -6.42 29.04 -7.02
C ILE A 267 -7.12 30.38 -7.01
N CYS A 268 -8.07 30.65 -7.90
CA CYS A 268 -8.86 31.90 -7.87
C CYS A 268 -9.54 32.10 -6.51
N LEU A 269 -10.10 31.04 -5.90
CA LEU A 269 -10.71 31.11 -4.58
C LEU A 269 -9.68 31.42 -3.48
N LEU A 270 -8.53 30.74 -3.52
CA LEU A 270 -7.38 30.97 -2.65
C LEU A 270 -6.83 32.40 -2.77
N LEU A 271 -6.75 32.93 -3.99
CA LEU A 271 -6.26 34.27 -4.30
C LEU A 271 -7.26 35.37 -3.88
N LEU A 272 -8.52 35.02 -3.64
CA LEU A 272 -9.51 35.94 -3.06
C LEU A 272 -9.42 36.01 -1.53
N LEU A 273 -8.79 35.05 -0.85
CA LEU A 273 -8.66 35.07 0.62
C LEU A 273 -7.85 36.26 1.15
N PRO A 274 -6.74 36.70 0.53
CA PRO A 274 -6.03 37.91 0.95
C PRO A 274 -6.89 39.18 0.90
N THR A 275 -7.93 39.24 0.06
CA THR A 275 -8.84 40.39 0.02
C THR A 275 -9.73 40.50 1.26
N LEU A 276 -9.89 39.41 2.03
CA LEU A 276 -10.60 39.42 3.32
C LEU A 276 -9.75 40.01 4.46
N ALA A 277 -8.44 40.16 4.24
CA ALA A 277 -7.48 40.72 5.19
C ALA A 277 -7.12 42.19 4.89
N LEU A 278 -7.90 42.86 4.02
CA LEU A 278 -7.75 44.28 3.74
C LEU A 278 -8.03 45.11 5.01
N ALA A 279 -7.07 45.96 5.38
CA ALA A 279 -7.26 46.91 6.46
C ALA A 279 -8.18 48.06 6.04
N GLU A 280 -8.99 48.57 6.98
CA GLU A 280 -9.59 49.90 6.84
C GLU A 280 -8.47 50.94 6.86
N CYS A 281 -8.34 51.73 5.79
CA CYS A 281 -7.28 52.72 5.62
C CYS A 281 -7.27 53.71 6.79
N THR A 282 -6.29 53.58 7.68
CA THR A 282 -5.84 54.68 8.55
C THR A 282 -4.54 55.19 7.98
N CYS A 283 -4.65 56.27 7.23
CA CYS A 283 -3.50 56.98 6.69
C CYS A 283 -2.67 57.51 7.85
N ASP A 284 -1.41 57.08 7.95
CA ASP A 284 -0.35 57.99 8.36
C ASP A 284 0.93 57.70 7.59
N ALA A 285 1.23 58.60 6.67
CA ALA A 285 2.46 58.62 5.90
C ALA A 285 3.59 59.15 6.80
N GLY A 286 4.28 58.23 7.50
CA GLY A 286 5.52 58.52 8.22
C GLY A 286 6.74 58.10 7.41
N GLY A 287 7.45 59.07 6.83
CA GLY A 287 8.59 58.87 5.94
C GLY A 287 9.82 58.24 6.59
N GLY A 288 10.62 57.55 5.76
CA GLY A 288 11.99 57.15 6.13
C GLY A 288 12.66 56.00 5.36
N ASP A 289 11.98 55.24 4.50
CA ASP A 289 12.48 53.87 4.18
C ASP A 289 12.62 53.48 2.68
N GLY A 290 12.99 54.40 1.81
CA GLY A 290 13.16 54.10 0.37
C GLY A 290 14.29 53.10 0.04
N GLN A 291 15.29 52.97 0.92
CA GLN A 291 16.47 52.13 0.68
C GLN A 291 16.21 50.65 1.00
N ASN A 292 15.52 50.35 2.10
CA ASN A 292 15.16 48.98 2.47
C ASN A 292 14.10 48.40 1.53
N LYS A 293 13.13 49.19 1.04
CA LYS A 293 12.13 48.70 0.07
C LYS A 293 12.76 48.27 -1.26
N SER A 294 13.74 49.02 -1.77
CA SER A 294 14.47 48.65 -3.00
C SER A 294 15.30 47.37 -2.79
N GLU A 295 15.92 47.21 -1.62
CA GLU A 295 16.70 46.01 -1.29
C GLU A 295 15.81 44.79 -1.07
N ALA A 296 14.71 44.94 -0.34
CA ALA A 296 13.69 43.91 -0.15
C ALA A 296 13.14 43.42 -1.49
N LEU A 297 12.86 44.32 -2.45
CA LEU A 297 12.38 43.96 -3.78
C LEU A 297 13.40 43.12 -4.57
N LYS A 298 14.70 43.40 -4.42
CA LYS A 298 15.76 42.56 -5.01
C LYS A 298 15.76 41.16 -4.41
N TYR A 299 15.67 41.03 -3.09
CA TYR A 299 15.62 39.72 -2.44
C TYR A 299 14.33 38.95 -2.80
N LYS A 300 13.18 39.62 -2.93
CA LYS A 300 11.93 39.00 -3.42
C LYS A 300 12.06 38.49 -4.86
N ALA A 301 12.71 39.24 -5.75
CA ALA A 301 12.98 38.77 -7.11
C ALA A 301 13.91 37.55 -7.15
N VAL A 302 14.95 37.54 -6.31
CA VAL A 302 15.83 36.37 -6.12
C VAL A 302 15.04 35.18 -5.55
N ALA A 303 14.15 35.40 -4.58
CA ALA A 303 13.29 34.37 -4.01
C ALA A 303 12.38 33.75 -5.08
N ILE A 304 11.71 34.57 -5.90
CA ILE A 304 10.88 34.10 -7.02
C ILE A 304 11.69 33.20 -7.95
N ALA A 305 12.88 33.64 -8.38
CA ALA A 305 13.70 32.88 -9.32
C ALA A 305 14.24 31.57 -8.72
N SER A 306 14.73 31.62 -7.48
CA SER A 306 15.31 30.46 -6.80
C SER A 306 14.26 29.41 -6.41
N ILE A 307 13.09 29.82 -5.92
CA ILE A 307 11.98 28.93 -5.58
C ILE A 307 11.39 28.30 -6.85
N LEU A 308 11.19 29.08 -7.92
CA LEU A 308 10.71 28.56 -9.20
C LEU A 308 11.67 27.52 -9.76
N PHE A 309 12.97 27.82 -9.77
CA PHE A 309 13.99 26.90 -10.26
C PHE A 309 14.08 25.64 -9.38
N GLY A 310 14.14 25.80 -8.06
CA GLY A 310 14.19 24.70 -7.10
C GLY A 310 12.96 23.80 -7.21
N GLY A 311 11.76 24.38 -7.27
CA GLY A 311 10.52 23.62 -7.43
C GLY A 311 10.44 22.87 -8.76
N ALA A 312 10.79 23.53 -9.87
CA ALA A 312 10.77 22.92 -11.19
C ALA A 312 11.77 21.76 -11.31
N VAL A 313 13.00 21.93 -10.83
CA VAL A 313 14.01 20.87 -10.84
C VAL A 313 13.59 19.75 -9.88
N GLY A 314 13.13 20.08 -8.68
CA GLY A 314 12.67 19.13 -7.67
C GLY A 314 11.60 18.19 -8.20
N VAL A 315 10.54 18.73 -8.80
CA VAL A 315 9.44 17.91 -9.35
C VAL A 315 9.84 17.13 -10.60
N CYS A 316 10.70 17.70 -11.46
CA CYS A 316 11.09 17.04 -12.71
C CYS A 316 12.10 15.90 -12.52
N LEU A 317 12.95 15.95 -11.49
CA LEU A 317 14.00 14.94 -11.27
C LEU A 317 13.45 13.51 -11.15
N PRO A 318 12.46 13.21 -10.28
CA PRO A 318 11.86 11.87 -10.22
C PRO A 318 11.09 11.49 -11.50
N ILE A 319 10.45 12.46 -12.16
CA ILE A 319 9.69 12.22 -13.41
C ILE A 319 10.63 11.75 -14.54
N LEU A 320 11.84 12.31 -14.59
CA LEU A 320 12.92 11.90 -15.50
C LEU A 320 13.53 10.54 -15.13
N GLY A 321 13.12 9.90 -14.03
CA GLY A 321 13.50 8.52 -13.69
C GLY A 321 13.08 7.47 -14.72
N LYS A 322 12.20 7.82 -15.68
CA LYS A 322 11.89 7.00 -16.86
C LYS A 322 12.99 7.00 -17.92
N THR A 323 13.78 8.08 -18.01
CA THR A 323 14.86 8.26 -19.00
C THR A 323 16.24 8.09 -18.38
N ILE A 324 16.41 8.40 -17.08
CA ILE A 324 17.67 8.28 -16.35
C ILE A 324 17.65 7.00 -15.50
N PRO A 325 18.46 5.97 -15.83
CA PRO A 325 18.43 4.67 -15.14
C PRO A 325 18.77 4.70 -13.65
N VAL A 326 19.47 5.75 -13.20
CA VAL A 326 19.86 5.95 -11.79
C VAL A 326 18.67 6.37 -10.94
N LEU A 327 17.74 7.17 -11.49
CA LEU A 327 16.58 7.70 -10.77
C LEU A 327 15.32 6.83 -10.97
N SER A 328 15.48 5.63 -11.53
CA SER A 328 14.33 4.77 -11.75
C SER A 328 13.75 4.28 -10.40
N PRO A 329 12.42 4.20 -10.27
CA PRO A 329 11.75 3.80 -9.02
C PRO A 329 12.18 2.44 -8.47
N GLU A 330 12.79 1.59 -9.32
CA GLU A 330 13.25 0.25 -8.97
C GLU A 330 14.66 0.23 -8.37
N LYS A 331 15.37 1.36 -8.27
CA LYS A 331 16.75 1.42 -7.74
C LYS A 331 16.78 1.78 -6.25
N ASN A 332 17.80 1.29 -5.55
CA ASN A 332 17.97 1.53 -4.11
C ASN A 332 18.15 3.03 -3.79
N ILE A 333 18.82 3.76 -4.68
CA ILE A 333 19.07 5.20 -4.53
C ILE A 333 17.77 6.01 -4.53
N PHE A 334 16.74 5.57 -5.26
CA PHE A 334 15.43 6.22 -5.28
C PHE A 334 14.76 6.19 -3.90
N PHE A 335 14.79 5.05 -3.21
CA PHE A 335 14.27 4.92 -1.84
C PHE A 335 15.02 5.82 -0.84
N ILE A 336 16.35 5.92 -0.98
CA ILE A 336 17.17 6.79 -0.11
C ILE A 336 16.81 8.26 -0.34
N ILE A 337 16.79 8.70 -1.59
CA ILE A 337 16.43 10.07 -1.96
C ILE A 337 15.00 10.42 -1.50
N LYS A 338 14.05 9.50 -1.71
CA LYS A 338 12.65 9.70 -1.29
C LYS A 338 12.51 9.77 0.23
N ALA A 339 13.30 9.00 0.99
CA ALA A 339 13.34 9.08 2.45
C ALA A 339 13.93 10.40 2.95
N PHE A 340 14.98 10.92 2.30
CA PHE A 340 15.49 12.26 2.59
C PHE A 340 14.40 13.32 2.39
N ALA A 341 13.75 13.30 1.23
CA ALA A 341 12.67 14.23 0.91
C ALA A 341 11.50 14.13 1.90
N ALA A 342 11.09 12.91 2.28
CA ALA A 342 10.07 12.69 3.29
C ALA A 342 10.47 13.25 4.66
N GLY A 343 11.75 13.17 5.03
CA GLY A 343 12.28 13.81 6.24
C GLY A 343 12.22 15.33 6.21
N VAL A 344 12.54 15.94 5.06
CA VAL A 344 12.39 17.39 4.85
C VAL A 344 10.93 17.79 4.99
N ILE A 345 10.00 17.13 4.30
CA ILE A 345 8.54 17.41 4.36
C ILE A 345 8.01 17.29 5.79
N LEU A 346 8.40 16.21 6.49
CA LEU A 346 8.01 15.98 7.87
C LEU A 346 8.48 17.11 8.79
N SER A 347 9.73 17.53 8.63
CA SER A 347 10.30 18.64 9.39
C SER A 347 9.69 19.98 8.99
N THR A 348 9.35 20.21 7.73
CA THR A 348 8.62 21.40 7.29
C THR A 348 7.29 21.48 8.05
N GLY A 349 6.51 20.41 8.05
CA GLY A 349 5.23 20.36 8.77
C GLY A 349 5.35 20.63 10.27
N PHE A 350 6.31 20.00 10.96
CA PHE A 350 6.45 20.11 12.42
C PHE A 350 7.22 21.33 12.93
N ILE A 351 8.25 21.78 12.21
CA ILE A 351 9.23 22.77 12.69
C ILE A 351 9.03 24.13 12.04
N HIS A 352 8.44 24.20 10.86
CA HIS A 352 8.20 25.46 10.16
C HIS A 352 6.71 25.83 10.18
N VAL A 353 5.86 25.03 9.55
CA VAL A 353 4.45 25.41 9.32
C VAL A 353 3.63 25.40 10.60
N LEU A 354 3.82 24.37 11.44
CA LEU A 354 3.05 24.23 12.67
C LEU A 354 3.34 25.36 13.69
N PRO A 355 4.62 25.72 13.97
CA PRO A 355 4.91 26.88 14.80
C PRO A 355 4.33 28.18 14.27
N ASP A 356 4.46 28.47 12.97
CA ASP A 356 3.88 29.69 12.38
C ASP A 356 2.35 29.74 12.61
N ALA A 357 1.67 28.60 12.50
CA ALA A 357 0.24 28.51 12.79
C ALA A 357 -0.10 28.73 14.28
N PHE A 358 0.81 28.37 15.20
CA PHE A 358 0.66 28.70 16.61
C PHE A 358 0.86 30.20 16.83
N ASP A 359 1.90 30.79 16.25
CA ASP A 359 2.20 32.21 16.41
C ASP A 359 1.06 33.09 15.88
N SER A 360 0.44 32.74 14.75
CA SER A 360 -0.72 33.47 14.23
C SER A 360 -1.97 33.33 15.11
N LEU A 361 -2.35 32.11 15.50
CA LEU A 361 -3.60 31.87 16.26
C LEU A 361 -3.51 32.14 17.77
N THR A 362 -2.29 32.30 18.29
CA THR A 362 -2.04 32.67 19.70
C THR A 362 -1.52 34.11 19.85
N SER A 363 -1.49 34.87 18.75
CA SER A 363 -1.08 36.26 18.75
C SER A 363 -1.90 37.10 19.74
N PRO A 364 -1.27 38.02 20.49
CA PRO A 364 -1.96 38.97 21.37
C PRO A 364 -2.97 39.87 20.65
N CYS A 365 -2.88 39.99 19.32
CA CYS A 365 -3.83 40.74 18.50
C CYS A 365 -5.21 40.04 18.38
N LEU A 366 -5.31 38.78 18.79
CA LEU A 366 -6.57 38.04 18.86
C LEU A 366 -7.15 38.12 20.27
N GLY A 367 -8.47 38.29 20.37
CA GLY A 367 -9.16 38.32 21.66
C GLY A 367 -9.00 37.00 22.43
N GLU A 368 -8.86 37.07 23.77
CA GLU A 368 -8.71 35.89 24.64
C GLU A 368 -9.80 34.82 24.44
N ASN A 369 -11.00 35.22 24.03
CA ASN A 369 -12.10 34.31 23.73
C ASN A 369 -12.48 34.40 22.24
N PRO A 370 -12.53 33.29 21.48
CA PRO A 370 -12.23 31.92 21.88
C PRO A 370 -10.74 31.52 21.79
N TRP A 371 -9.91 32.34 21.11
CA TRP A 371 -8.57 31.97 20.64
C TRP A 371 -7.55 31.64 21.73
N GLY A 372 -7.57 32.36 22.85
CA GLY A 372 -6.67 32.10 23.99
C GLY A 372 -7.11 30.95 24.90
N LYS A 373 -8.37 30.51 24.82
CA LYS A 373 -8.95 29.49 25.73
C LYS A 373 -8.92 28.07 25.18
N PHE A 374 -8.83 27.91 23.87
CA PHE A 374 -8.86 26.61 23.20
C PHE A 374 -7.72 26.51 22.19
N PRO A 375 -6.97 25.39 22.14
CA PRO A 375 -5.84 25.21 21.22
C PRO A 375 -6.32 24.96 19.79
N PHE A 376 -6.82 26.00 19.12
CA PHE A 376 -7.37 25.93 17.77
C PHE A 376 -6.35 25.39 16.76
N THR A 377 -5.08 25.81 16.85
CA THR A 377 -4.01 25.30 15.99
C THR A 377 -3.93 23.78 16.03
N GLY A 378 -3.77 23.21 17.23
CA GLY A 378 -3.68 21.75 17.41
C GLY A 378 -4.96 21.02 16.99
N PHE A 379 -6.13 21.63 17.25
CA PHE A 379 -7.40 21.08 16.80
C PHE A 379 -7.51 21.01 15.27
N VAL A 380 -7.18 22.09 14.56
CA VAL A 380 -7.23 22.14 13.10
C VAL A 380 -6.22 21.17 12.48
N VAL A 381 -4.98 21.12 13.01
CA VAL A 381 -3.96 20.14 12.57
C VAL A 381 -4.48 18.71 12.68
N MET A 382 -5.08 18.36 13.82
CA MET A 382 -5.63 17.02 14.07
C MET A 382 -6.80 16.72 13.12
N VAL A 383 -7.76 17.64 12.99
CA VAL A 383 -8.93 17.47 12.12
C VAL A 383 -8.49 17.34 10.67
N SER A 384 -7.53 18.13 10.21
CA SER A 384 -6.98 18.03 8.86
C SER A 384 -6.29 16.70 8.64
N ALA A 385 -5.43 16.23 9.55
CA ALA A 385 -4.77 14.92 9.43
C ALA A 385 -5.78 13.75 9.41
N ILE A 386 -6.81 13.79 10.27
CA ILE A 386 -7.89 12.80 10.28
C ILE A 386 -8.70 12.88 8.99
N GLY A 387 -9.02 14.08 8.51
CA GLY A 387 -9.72 14.29 7.25
C GLY A 387 -8.94 13.72 6.06
N THR A 388 -7.62 13.93 6.02
CA THR A 388 -6.73 13.33 5.02
C THR A 388 -6.77 11.81 5.07
N LEU A 389 -6.69 11.19 6.26
CA LEU A 389 -6.86 9.75 6.44
C LEU A 389 -8.24 9.26 5.95
N MET A 390 -9.31 9.99 6.29
CA MET A 390 -10.66 9.63 5.88
C MET A 390 -10.78 9.65 4.36
N VAL A 391 -10.23 10.65 3.67
CA VAL A 391 -10.23 10.71 2.21
C VAL A 391 -9.44 9.54 1.62
N ASP A 392 -8.25 9.23 2.13
CA ASP A 392 -7.45 8.09 1.65
C ASP A 392 -8.17 6.74 1.86
N CYS A 393 -8.76 6.52 3.05
CA CYS A 393 -9.54 5.33 3.35
C CYS A 393 -10.80 5.20 2.50
N LEU A 394 -11.58 6.27 2.35
CA LEU A 394 -12.83 6.28 1.60
C LEU A 394 -12.59 6.07 0.11
N ALA A 395 -11.60 6.75 -0.46
CA ALA A 395 -11.20 6.54 -1.84
C ALA A 395 -10.75 5.09 -2.06
N SER A 396 -9.85 4.58 -1.21
CA SER A 396 -9.38 3.18 -1.30
C SER A 396 -10.52 2.17 -1.19
N SER A 397 -11.48 2.39 -0.27
CA SER A 397 -12.65 1.53 -0.06
C SER A 397 -13.64 1.56 -1.23
N TYR A 398 -14.01 2.74 -1.72
CA TYR A 398 -14.94 2.93 -2.83
C TYR A 398 -14.43 2.25 -4.10
N TYR A 399 -13.16 2.46 -4.46
CA TYR A 399 -12.58 1.83 -5.64
C TYR A 399 -12.45 0.31 -5.51
N THR A 400 -12.13 -0.18 -4.31
CA THR A 400 -12.12 -1.62 -4.06
C THR A 400 -13.52 -2.23 -4.27
N ARG A 401 -14.59 -1.55 -3.82
CA ARG A 401 -15.98 -1.99 -4.02
C ARG A 401 -16.43 -1.95 -5.48
N LEU A 402 -16.11 -0.89 -6.23
CA LEU A 402 -16.41 -0.78 -7.67
C LEU A 402 -15.78 -1.91 -8.48
N HIS A 403 -14.54 -2.29 -8.17
CA HIS A 403 -13.87 -3.40 -8.86
C HIS A 403 -14.45 -4.77 -8.52
N LEU A 404 -14.91 -4.98 -7.28
CA LEU A 404 -15.62 -6.21 -6.91
C LEU A 404 -16.98 -6.31 -7.61
N ASN A 405 -17.71 -5.20 -7.75
CA ASN A 405 -19.00 -5.18 -8.43
C ASN A 405 -18.88 -5.34 -9.95
N LYS A 406 -17.81 -4.83 -10.58
CA LYS A 406 -17.58 -4.96 -12.03
C LYS A 406 -17.01 -6.34 -12.44
N ALA A 407 -16.61 -7.16 -11.47
CA ALA A 407 -16.10 -8.51 -11.70
C ALA A 407 -17.21 -9.59 -11.73
N GLN A 408 -18.49 -9.21 -11.55
CA GLN A 408 -19.61 -10.10 -11.89
C GLN A 408 -19.83 -10.08 -13.42
N PRO A 409 -19.83 -11.24 -14.11
CA PRO A 409 -20.21 -11.30 -15.51
C PRO A 409 -21.69 -10.94 -15.65
N GLU A 410 -22.02 -10.04 -16.58
CA GLU A 410 -23.39 -9.88 -17.07
C GLU A 410 -23.85 -11.22 -17.66
N GLU A 411 -24.79 -11.90 -17.01
CA GLU A 411 -25.59 -12.93 -17.67
C GLU A 411 -26.49 -12.26 -18.70
N SER A 412 -26.08 -12.33 -19.97
CA SER A 412 -26.95 -12.11 -21.12
C SER A 412 -28.06 -13.16 -21.10
N GLY A 413 -29.31 -12.68 -21.17
CA GLY A 413 -30.51 -13.47 -20.92
C GLY A 413 -30.83 -14.55 -21.93
N ASP A 414 -31.76 -15.41 -21.52
CA ASP A 414 -32.96 -15.72 -22.30
C ASP A 414 -34.07 -16.23 -21.37
N GLU A 415 -35.30 -15.85 -21.70
CA GLU A 415 -36.53 -16.11 -20.97
C GLU A 415 -36.94 -17.59 -21.00
N GLU A 416 -37.36 -18.15 -19.86
CA GLU A 416 -38.54 -19.04 -19.85
C GLU A 416 -39.27 -19.01 -18.50
N LYS A 417 -40.56 -18.68 -18.57
CA LYS A 417 -41.52 -18.72 -17.45
C LYS A 417 -42.03 -20.15 -17.24
N ALA A 418 -42.02 -20.65 -16.00
CA ALA A 418 -43.10 -21.50 -15.49
C ALA A 418 -43.05 -21.70 -13.95
N ALA A 419 -44.13 -21.22 -13.30
CA ALA A 419 -44.92 -21.84 -12.22
C ALA A 419 -44.31 -22.26 -10.86
N VAL A 420 -44.68 -21.46 -9.84
CA VAL A 420 -45.32 -21.78 -8.53
C VAL A 420 -44.87 -23.03 -7.73
N GLU A 421 -44.31 -22.85 -6.51
CA GLU A 421 -45.02 -22.88 -5.21
C GLU A 421 -44.04 -22.86 -4.02
N ALA A 422 -44.57 -22.42 -2.88
CA ALA A 422 -43.90 -22.01 -1.66
C ALA A 422 -43.14 -23.11 -0.90
N HIS A 423 -42.01 -22.75 -0.29
CA HIS A 423 -41.77 -23.11 1.11
C HIS A 423 -40.84 -22.12 1.81
N GLU A 424 -41.29 -21.67 2.98
CA GLU A 424 -40.59 -20.78 3.91
C GLU A 424 -39.26 -21.36 4.39
N GLY A 425 -38.26 -20.48 4.53
CA GLY A 425 -36.95 -20.77 5.10
C GLY A 425 -36.03 -19.56 5.08
N HIS A 426 -36.46 -18.44 5.66
CA HIS A 426 -35.66 -17.21 5.76
C HIS A 426 -34.51 -17.40 6.77
N VAL A 427 -33.28 -17.60 6.28
CA VAL A 427 -32.04 -17.43 7.07
C VAL A 427 -30.99 -16.72 6.22
N HIS A 428 -30.90 -15.40 6.37
CA HIS A 428 -29.73 -14.63 5.95
C HIS A 428 -28.60 -14.80 6.96
N THR A 429 -27.47 -15.40 6.58
CA THR A 429 -26.16 -15.17 7.23
C THR A 429 -25.02 -15.31 6.22
N HIS A 430 -24.76 -14.26 5.43
CA HIS A 430 -23.46 -14.10 4.77
C HIS A 430 -22.51 -13.40 5.74
N ALA A 431 -21.71 -14.20 6.45
CA ALA A 431 -20.49 -13.74 7.11
C ALA A 431 -19.32 -14.58 6.61
N THR A 432 -18.90 -14.34 5.36
CA THR A 432 -17.59 -14.76 4.88
C THR A 432 -16.55 -13.92 5.60
N HIS A 433 -15.89 -14.52 6.58
CA HIS A 433 -14.84 -13.92 7.39
C HIS A 433 -13.56 -13.76 6.53
N GLY A 434 -13.56 -12.75 5.67
CA GLY A 434 -12.36 -12.30 4.95
C GLY A 434 -11.40 -11.64 5.94
N HIS A 435 -10.46 -12.39 6.47
CA HIS A 435 -9.29 -11.82 7.13
C HIS A 435 -8.35 -11.26 6.06
N SER A 436 -8.62 -10.03 5.65
CA SER A 436 -7.68 -9.16 4.94
C SER A 436 -6.50 -8.83 5.85
N HIS A 437 -5.51 -9.71 5.87
CA HIS A 437 -4.15 -9.26 6.10
C HIS A 437 -3.73 -8.48 4.86
N GLY A 438 -3.44 -7.20 5.02
CA GLY A 438 -2.81 -6.38 3.99
C GLY A 438 -1.45 -6.97 3.62
N LEU A 439 -1.47 -7.92 2.70
CA LEU A 439 -0.34 -8.27 1.87
C LEU A 439 -0.39 -7.34 0.68
N VAL A 440 0.54 -6.38 0.66
CA VAL A 440 0.86 -5.60 -0.52
C VAL A 440 1.36 -6.59 -1.56
N ASP A 441 0.47 -6.98 -2.47
CA ASP A 441 0.85 -7.72 -3.68
C ASP A 441 1.90 -6.89 -4.43
N SER A 442 3.11 -7.44 -4.48
CA SER A 442 4.33 -6.78 -4.95
C SER A 442 4.83 -7.47 -6.20
N SER A 443 3.97 -7.65 -7.20
CA SER A 443 4.39 -7.91 -8.59
C SER A 443 3.19 -7.90 -9.54
N GLY A 444 2.58 -6.73 -9.74
CA GLY A 444 1.55 -6.54 -10.75
C GLY A 444 0.74 -5.29 -10.47
N SER A 445 0.78 -4.28 -11.35
CA SER A 445 0.01 -3.05 -11.19
C SER A 445 -1.49 -3.32 -11.34
N GLY A 446 -2.15 -3.69 -10.25
CA GLY A 446 -3.60 -3.72 -10.15
C GLY A 446 -4.19 -2.30 -10.32
N PRO A 447 -5.39 -2.15 -10.89
CA PRO A 447 -6.08 -0.86 -11.02
C PRO A 447 -6.25 -0.13 -9.68
N SER A 448 -6.50 -0.85 -8.58
CA SER A 448 -6.73 -0.29 -7.24
C SER A 448 -5.49 0.41 -6.65
N GLN A 449 -4.30 -0.19 -6.80
CA GLN A 449 -3.04 0.43 -6.38
C GLN A 449 -2.77 1.69 -7.19
N LEU A 450 -2.97 1.69 -8.51
CA LEU A 450 -2.75 2.88 -9.35
C LEU A 450 -3.67 4.04 -8.94
N ILE A 451 -4.93 3.76 -8.61
CA ILE A 451 -5.88 4.79 -8.20
C ILE A 451 -5.50 5.37 -6.83
N ARG A 452 -5.08 4.53 -5.87
CA ARG A 452 -4.54 5.01 -4.59
C ARG A 452 -3.38 5.99 -4.79
N HIS A 453 -2.40 5.65 -5.63
CA HIS A 453 -1.29 6.56 -5.94
C HIS A 453 -1.79 7.89 -6.56
N ARG A 454 -2.85 7.86 -7.38
CA ARG A 454 -3.44 9.09 -7.94
C ARG A 454 -4.07 9.97 -6.88
N VAL A 455 -4.88 9.38 -5.98
CA VAL A 455 -5.53 10.09 -4.88
C VAL A 455 -4.49 10.70 -3.95
N ILE A 456 -3.49 9.91 -3.53
CA ILE A 456 -2.37 10.39 -2.70
C ILE A 456 -1.67 11.57 -3.38
N THR A 457 -1.36 11.46 -4.67
CA THR A 457 -0.69 12.55 -5.40
C THR A 457 -1.53 13.83 -5.44
N GLN A 458 -2.85 13.71 -5.62
CA GLN A 458 -3.76 14.85 -5.66
C GLN A 458 -3.95 15.50 -4.28
N VAL A 459 -4.11 14.70 -3.23
CA VAL A 459 -4.25 15.18 -1.85
C VAL A 459 -2.96 15.86 -1.38
N LEU A 460 -1.80 15.28 -1.73
CA LEU A 460 -0.49 15.88 -1.48
C LEU A 460 -0.34 17.22 -2.20
N GLU A 461 -0.65 17.29 -3.49
CA GLU A 461 -0.56 18.52 -4.26
C GLU A 461 -1.50 19.61 -3.70
N LEU A 462 -2.71 19.25 -3.27
CA LEU A 462 -3.65 20.17 -2.63
C LEU A 462 -3.08 20.76 -1.33
N GLY A 463 -2.54 19.93 -0.44
CA GLY A 463 -1.94 20.38 0.82
C GLY A 463 -0.75 21.33 0.62
N ILE A 464 0.09 21.03 -0.38
CA ILE A 464 1.23 21.85 -0.77
C ILE A 464 0.77 23.18 -1.38
N VAL A 465 -0.21 23.17 -2.29
CA VAL A 465 -0.72 24.38 -2.96
C VAL A 465 -1.29 25.37 -1.94
N MET A 466 -2.07 24.88 -0.96
CA MET A 466 -2.64 25.74 0.09
C MET A 466 -1.59 26.54 0.85
N HIS A 467 -0.52 25.85 1.28
CA HIS A 467 0.58 26.45 2.01
C HIS A 467 1.43 27.38 1.16
N SER A 468 1.73 26.95 -0.07
CA SER A 468 2.55 27.68 -1.03
C SER A 468 1.98 29.06 -1.37
N VAL A 469 0.64 29.19 -1.46
CA VAL A 469 0.00 30.49 -1.70
C VAL A 469 0.20 31.42 -0.50
N ILE A 470 -0.08 30.93 0.71
CA ILE A 470 -0.08 31.75 1.92
C ILE A 470 1.34 32.24 2.23
N ILE A 471 2.30 31.33 2.28
CA ILE A 471 3.71 31.67 2.44
C ILE A 471 4.18 32.63 1.36
N GLY A 472 3.77 32.39 0.10
CA GLY A 472 4.13 33.27 -0.99
C GLY A 472 3.62 34.70 -0.75
N VAL A 473 2.35 34.85 -0.38
CA VAL A 473 1.75 36.15 -0.08
C VAL A 473 2.43 36.83 1.11
N SER A 474 2.66 36.13 2.22
CA SER A 474 3.33 36.69 3.41
C SER A 474 4.78 37.13 3.08
N LEU A 475 5.58 36.29 2.40
CA LEU A 475 6.93 36.67 1.96
C LEU A 475 6.90 37.88 0.99
N GLY A 476 5.93 37.89 0.08
CA GLY A 476 5.76 38.98 -0.88
C GLY A 476 5.35 40.29 -0.24
N ALA A 477 4.57 40.25 0.85
CA ALA A 477 4.14 41.42 1.61
C ALA A 477 5.24 41.96 2.51
N SER A 478 6.06 41.09 3.11
CA SER A 478 7.14 41.46 4.04
C SER A 478 8.07 42.56 3.50
N GLU A 479 8.34 43.61 4.27
CA GLU A 479 9.23 44.71 3.85
C GLU A 479 10.68 44.57 4.35
N SER A 480 10.98 43.57 5.20
CA SER A 480 12.28 43.41 5.88
C SER A 480 13.27 42.56 5.07
N PRO A 481 14.39 43.13 4.57
CA PRO A 481 15.43 42.35 3.87
C PRO A 481 16.05 41.24 4.73
N ASN A 482 16.17 41.48 6.04
CA ASN A 482 16.75 40.55 7.01
C ASN A 482 15.87 39.31 7.22
N THR A 483 14.56 39.43 6.98
CA THR A 483 13.60 38.33 7.05
C THR A 483 13.52 37.59 5.71
N ILE A 484 13.45 38.34 4.60
CA ILE A 484 13.29 37.76 3.25
C ILE A 484 14.50 36.93 2.84
N ARG A 485 15.73 37.36 3.17
CA ARG A 485 16.96 36.69 2.73
C ARG A 485 17.09 35.25 3.25
N PRO A 486 17.02 34.98 4.56
CA PRO A 486 17.09 33.61 5.05
C PRO A 486 15.85 32.79 4.70
N LEU A 487 14.67 33.40 4.72
CA LEU A 487 13.42 32.74 4.36
C LEU A 487 13.43 32.28 2.89
N ALA A 488 13.94 33.09 1.96
CA ALA A 488 14.10 32.70 0.55
C ALA A 488 14.99 31.45 0.37
N ALA A 489 16.07 31.33 1.15
CA ALA A 489 16.94 30.17 1.11
C ALA A 489 16.28 28.92 1.72
N ALA A 490 15.59 29.07 2.86
CA ALA A 490 14.84 27.98 3.49
C ALA A 490 13.71 27.48 2.58
N LEU A 491 12.91 28.39 2.01
CA LEU A 491 11.83 28.11 1.06
C LEU A 491 12.36 27.40 -0.19
N SER A 492 13.45 27.89 -0.78
CA SER A 492 14.05 27.24 -1.96
C SER A 492 14.50 25.81 -1.67
N PHE A 493 15.06 25.56 -0.48
CA PHE A 493 15.53 24.26 -0.08
C PHE A 493 14.39 23.26 0.11
N HIS A 494 13.38 23.59 0.92
CA HIS A 494 12.28 22.63 1.12
C HIS A 494 11.38 22.52 -0.11
N GLN A 495 11.15 23.59 -0.87
CA GLN A 495 10.39 23.50 -2.13
C GLN A 495 11.03 22.51 -3.10
N PHE A 496 12.36 22.46 -3.18
CA PHE A 496 13.06 21.49 -4.01
C PHE A 496 12.76 20.03 -3.58
N PHE A 497 12.84 19.74 -2.28
CA PHE A 497 12.62 18.39 -1.76
C PHE A 497 11.14 18.00 -1.66
N GLU A 498 10.23 18.95 -1.41
CA GLU A 498 8.78 18.78 -1.55
C GLU A 498 8.43 18.44 -2.99
N GLY A 499 9.03 19.13 -3.96
CA GLY A 499 8.88 18.84 -5.39
C GLY A 499 9.35 17.44 -5.72
N MET A 500 10.48 17.02 -5.15
CA MET A 500 11.01 15.67 -5.31
C MET A 500 10.10 14.59 -4.70
N GLY A 501 9.48 14.86 -3.55
CA GLY A 501 8.45 14.00 -2.96
C GLY A 501 7.24 13.86 -3.88
N LEU A 502 6.69 14.99 -4.34
CA LEU A 502 5.54 15.04 -5.25
C LEU A 502 5.85 14.35 -6.60
N GLY A 503 7.00 14.65 -7.20
CA GLY A 503 7.45 14.03 -8.45
C GLY A 503 7.58 12.51 -8.34
N GLY A 504 8.01 12.01 -7.17
CA GLY A 504 8.04 10.58 -6.85
C GLY A 504 6.64 9.96 -6.89
N CYS A 505 5.66 10.61 -6.24
CA CYS A 505 4.26 10.19 -6.24
C CYS A 505 3.64 10.23 -7.66
N ILE A 506 3.89 11.31 -8.42
CA ILE A 506 3.45 11.46 -9.83
C ILE A 506 3.98 10.31 -10.69
N THR A 507 5.24 9.93 -10.50
CA THR A 507 5.89 8.85 -11.26
C THR A 507 5.22 7.50 -10.99
N GLN A 508 4.78 7.26 -9.75
CA GLN A 508 4.07 6.05 -9.34
C GLN A 508 2.60 6.03 -9.82
N ALA A 509 1.94 7.19 -9.90
CA ALA A 509 0.53 7.34 -10.30
C ALA A 509 0.23 7.09 -11.79
N LYS A 510 1.28 6.99 -12.64
CA LYS A 510 1.20 6.74 -14.10
C LYS A 510 0.18 7.63 -14.82
N PHE A 511 0.17 8.93 -14.52
CA PHE A 511 -0.67 9.91 -15.21
C PHE A 511 -0.29 10.09 -16.69
N LYS A 512 -1.21 10.65 -17.49
CA LYS A 512 -0.92 11.10 -18.86
C LYS A 512 0.07 12.27 -18.82
N THR A 513 0.96 12.38 -19.81
CA THR A 513 1.99 13.44 -19.86
C THR A 513 1.42 14.84 -19.71
N LYS A 514 0.25 15.13 -20.30
CA LYS A 514 -0.43 16.43 -20.15
C LYS A 514 -0.72 16.74 -18.67
N THR A 515 -1.27 15.78 -17.93
CA THR A 515 -1.57 15.91 -16.50
C THR A 515 -0.29 16.11 -15.69
N ILE A 516 0.75 15.32 -15.97
CA ILE A 516 2.06 15.44 -15.31
C ILE A 516 2.64 16.85 -15.47
N VAL A 517 2.63 17.39 -16.69
CA VAL A 517 3.14 18.74 -16.99
C VAL A 517 2.31 19.79 -16.26
N ILE A 518 0.98 19.66 -16.26
CA ILE A 518 0.09 20.60 -15.57
C ILE A 518 0.36 20.61 -14.06
N MET A 519 0.46 19.43 -13.42
CA MET A 519 0.74 19.32 -11.98
C MET A 519 2.12 19.91 -11.63
N ALA A 520 3.15 19.58 -12.42
CA ALA A 520 4.49 20.14 -12.23
C ALA A 520 4.52 21.68 -12.36
N LEU A 521 3.76 22.24 -13.31
CA LEU A 521 3.64 23.69 -13.47
C LEU A 521 2.91 24.33 -12.29
N PHE A 522 1.79 23.74 -11.82
CA PHE A 522 1.08 24.26 -10.65
C PHE A 522 1.97 24.26 -9.43
N PHE A 523 2.60 23.13 -9.10
CA PHE A 523 3.54 23.04 -7.99
C PHE A 523 4.65 24.11 -8.04
N SER A 524 5.23 24.34 -9.22
CA SER A 524 6.37 25.25 -9.36
C SER A 524 5.98 26.73 -9.39
N LEU A 525 4.78 27.07 -9.87
CA LEU A 525 4.34 28.45 -10.06
C LEU A 525 3.55 29.02 -8.87
N THR A 526 2.94 28.19 -8.03
CA THR A 526 2.07 28.66 -6.95
C THR A 526 2.79 29.62 -5.99
N THR A 527 3.96 29.26 -5.47
CA THR A 527 4.72 30.12 -4.54
C THR A 527 5.20 31.41 -5.22
N PRO A 528 5.83 31.39 -6.42
CA PRO A 528 6.15 32.60 -7.18
C PRO A 528 4.97 33.54 -7.42
N VAL A 529 3.81 32.99 -7.77
CA VAL A 529 2.57 33.77 -7.97
C VAL A 529 2.10 34.37 -6.65
N GLY A 530 2.14 33.61 -5.55
CA GLY A 530 1.87 34.11 -4.20
C GLY A 530 2.77 35.31 -3.84
N ILE A 531 4.08 35.21 -4.11
CA ILE A 531 5.04 36.31 -3.86
C ILE A 531 4.71 37.54 -4.70
N ALA A 532 4.41 37.35 -6.00
CA ALA A 532 4.03 38.45 -6.87
C ALA A 532 2.76 39.18 -6.38
N ILE A 533 1.78 38.41 -5.87
CA ILE A 533 0.56 38.96 -5.30
C ILE A 533 0.85 39.69 -4.00
N GLY A 534 1.64 39.10 -3.09
CA GLY A 534 2.10 39.73 -1.85
C GLY A 534 2.79 41.07 -2.10
N ILE A 535 3.64 41.15 -3.14
CA ILE A 535 4.25 42.43 -3.57
C ILE A 535 3.17 43.45 -3.96
N GLY A 536 2.18 43.02 -4.75
CA GLY A 536 1.08 43.88 -5.22
C GLY A 536 0.18 44.42 -4.10
N ILE A 537 -0.06 43.61 -3.05
CA ILE A 537 -0.93 43.98 -1.93
C ILE A 537 -0.17 44.51 -0.70
N SER A 538 1.16 44.57 -0.75
CA SER A 538 2.03 44.96 0.38
C SER A 538 1.65 46.27 1.06
N ASN A 539 1.09 47.24 0.33
CA ASN A 539 0.67 48.53 0.88
C ASN A 539 -0.69 48.50 1.61
N VAL A 540 -1.50 47.46 1.42
CA VAL A 540 -2.88 47.35 1.95
C VAL A 540 -3.08 46.14 2.87
N TYR A 541 -2.16 45.17 2.81
CA TYR A 541 -2.17 43.99 3.64
C TYR A 541 -1.44 44.26 4.96
N ASN A 542 -2.10 43.98 6.08
CA ASN A 542 -1.51 44.08 7.41
C ASN A 542 -1.45 42.69 8.05
N GLU A 543 -0.23 42.15 8.16
CA GLU A 543 0.08 40.86 8.78
C GLU A 543 -0.39 40.76 10.23
N SER A 544 -0.49 41.90 10.95
CA SER A 544 -0.96 41.94 12.34
C SER A 544 -2.48 42.09 12.49
N SER A 545 -3.24 42.16 11.39
CA SER A 545 -4.69 42.28 11.50
C SER A 545 -5.32 40.98 12.03
N PRO A 546 -6.35 41.04 12.89
CA PRO A 546 -7.00 39.84 13.41
C PRO A 546 -7.48 38.89 12.32
N ASN A 547 -8.04 39.42 11.22
CA ASN A 547 -8.51 38.61 10.10
C ASN A 547 -7.35 37.94 9.35
N ALA A 548 -6.23 38.64 9.16
CA ALA A 548 -5.03 38.07 8.54
C ALA A 548 -4.50 36.90 9.37
N LEU A 549 -4.34 37.10 10.68
CA LEU A 549 -3.85 36.10 11.62
C LEU A 549 -4.76 34.87 11.70
N ILE A 550 -6.09 35.05 11.70
CA ILE A 550 -7.04 33.95 11.72
C ILE A 550 -6.94 33.13 10.43
N VAL A 551 -6.94 33.79 9.27
CA VAL A 551 -6.88 33.11 7.97
C VAL A 551 -5.55 32.37 7.82
N GLU A 552 -4.43 33.06 8.01
CA GLU A 552 -3.09 32.48 7.92
C GLU A 552 -2.94 31.31 8.90
N GLY A 553 -3.33 31.51 10.16
CA GLY A 553 -3.22 30.51 11.20
C GLY A 553 -4.05 29.25 10.95
N ILE A 554 -5.31 29.38 10.51
CA ILE A 554 -6.17 28.22 10.19
C ILE A 554 -5.59 27.43 9.01
N PHE A 555 -5.18 28.11 7.94
CA PHE A 555 -4.70 27.42 6.76
C PHE A 555 -3.29 26.83 6.93
N ASN A 556 -2.39 27.49 7.68
CA ASN A 556 -1.10 26.91 8.05
C ASN A 556 -1.31 25.70 8.97
N ALA A 557 -2.22 25.76 9.94
CA ALA A 557 -2.56 24.61 10.78
C ALA A 557 -3.11 23.44 9.93
N ALA A 558 -4.00 23.74 8.99
CA ALA A 558 -4.57 22.73 8.11
C ALA A 558 -3.51 22.09 7.20
N SER A 559 -2.62 22.90 6.62
CA SER A 559 -1.53 22.37 5.79
C SER A 559 -0.53 21.55 6.59
N ALA A 560 -0.13 22.00 7.79
CA ALA A 560 0.74 21.23 8.68
C ALA A 560 0.16 19.84 8.97
N GLY A 561 -1.15 19.75 9.26
CA GLY A 561 -1.84 18.47 9.42
C GLY A 561 -1.75 17.55 8.20
N ILE A 562 -1.97 18.11 7.00
CA ILE A 562 -1.87 17.36 5.74
C ILE A 562 -0.42 16.90 5.50
N LEU A 563 0.57 17.79 5.61
CA LEU A 563 1.99 17.47 5.38
C LEU A 563 2.52 16.42 6.36
N ILE A 564 2.15 16.52 7.65
CA ILE A 564 2.52 15.53 8.67
C ILE A 564 1.95 14.16 8.33
N TYR A 565 0.65 14.09 7.98
CA TYR A 565 0.03 12.83 7.60
C TYR A 565 0.68 12.25 6.33
N MET A 566 0.86 13.06 5.29
CA MET A 566 1.49 12.66 4.03
C MET A 566 2.90 12.09 4.25
N ALA A 567 3.72 12.78 5.05
CA ALA A 567 5.08 12.33 5.30
C ALA A 567 5.10 11.01 6.09
N LEU A 568 4.34 10.90 7.18
CA LEU A 568 4.37 9.71 8.04
C LEU A 568 3.69 8.50 7.39
N VAL A 569 2.54 8.67 6.77
CA VAL A 569 1.70 7.57 6.29
C VAL A 569 1.98 7.25 4.83
N ASP A 570 1.96 8.25 3.94
CA ASP A 570 1.98 8.00 2.50
C ASP A 570 3.38 7.94 1.89
N LEU A 571 4.37 8.56 2.51
CA LEU A 571 5.77 8.42 2.12
C LEU A 571 6.47 7.37 2.99
N LEU A 572 6.59 7.63 4.30
CA LEU A 572 7.42 6.81 5.17
C LEU A 572 6.83 5.42 5.42
N ALA A 573 5.58 5.31 5.89
CA ALA A 573 5.02 3.98 6.17
C ALA A 573 4.90 3.14 4.89
N ALA A 574 4.49 3.73 3.77
CA ALA A 574 4.42 3.04 2.48
C ALA A 574 5.79 2.51 2.00
N ASP A 575 6.84 3.34 2.04
CA ASP A 575 8.16 2.96 1.52
C ASP A 575 8.95 2.07 2.48
N PHE A 576 8.87 2.31 3.79
CA PHE A 576 9.57 1.48 4.79
C PHE A 576 8.97 0.08 4.88
N MET A 577 7.66 -0.07 4.66
CA MET A 577 7.00 -1.38 4.63
C MET A 577 7.14 -2.10 3.29
N HIS A 578 7.82 -1.50 2.30
CA HIS A 578 8.04 -2.11 1.01
C HIS A 578 8.95 -3.36 1.15
N PRO A 579 8.60 -4.53 0.55
CA PRO A 579 9.35 -5.78 0.74
C PRO A 579 10.84 -5.67 0.42
N LYS A 580 11.20 -4.84 -0.55
CA LYS A 580 12.58 -4.57 -0.95
C LYS A 580 13.41 -3.89 0.14
N VAL A 581 12.81 -2.98 0.92
CA VAL A 581 13.47 -2.31 2.04
C VAL A 581 13.55 -3.28 3.22
N GLN A 582 12.48 -4.03 3.48
CA GLN A 582 12.41 -5.02 4.57
C GLN A 582 13.36 -6.20 4.37
N SER A 583 13.63 -6.61 3.13
CA SER A 583 14.53 -7.74 2.83
C SER A 583 16.01 -7.37 2.78
N ASN A 584 16.36 -6.07 2.77
CA ASN A 584 17.73 -5.59 2.64
C ASN A 584 18.12 -4.65 3.79
N GLY A 585 18.85 -5.18 4.77
CA GLY A 585 19.27 -4.43 5.96
C GLY A 585 20.16 -3.21 5.67
N ALA A 586 21.01 -3.26 4.63
CA ALA A 586 21.84 -2.10 4.25
C ALA A 586 20.99 -0.97 3.64
N LEU A 587 20.00 -1.32 2.82
CA LEU A 587 19.04 -0.36 2.29
C LEU A 587 18.18 0.21 3.42
N GLN A 588 17.68 -0.62 4.33
CA GLN A 588 16.92 -0.18 5.49
C GLN A 588 17.71 0.81 6.35
N PHE A 589 18.98 0.50 6.65
CA PHE A 589 19.86 1.42 7.37
C PHE A 589 20.06 2.74 6.60
N GLY A 590 20.35 2.67 5.30
CA GLY A 590 20.54 3.86 4.46
C GLY A 590 19.31 4.77 4.40
N VAL A 591 18.12 4.20 4.25
CA VAL A 591 16.82 4.91 4.25
C VAL A 591 16.57 5.58 5.62
N ASN A 592 16.83 4.89 6.73
CA ASN A 592 16.70 5.47 8.08
C ASN A 592 17.65 6.66 8.31
N VAL A 593 18.93 6.50 7.96
CA VAL A 593 19.92 7.59 8.11
C VAL A 593 19.52 8.77 7.23
N SER A 594 19.12 8.51 5.99
CA SER A 594 18.74 9.56 5.03
C SER A 594 17.50 10.34 5.48
N LEU A 595 16.50 9.65 6.06
CA LEU A 595 15.34 10.28 6.70
C LEU A 595 15.76 11.26 7.80
N LEU A 596 16.60 10.81 8.74
CA LEU A 596 17.07 11.64 9.85
C LEU A 596 17.90 12.83 9.37
N LEU A 597 18.71 12.64 8.34
CA LEU A 597 19.47 13.72 7.72
C LEU A 597 18.55 14.76 7.08
N GLY A 598 17.52 14.34 6.33
CA GLY A 598 16.55 15.25 5.73
C GLY A 598 15.82 16.09 6.78
N ALA A 599 15.31 15.44 7.82
CA ALA A 599 14.65 16.13 8.92
C ALA A 599 15.61 17.07 9.68
N GLY A 600 16.83 16.62 9.95
CA GLY A 600 17.85 17.43 10.63
C GLY A 600 18.28 18.66 9.82
N CYS A 601 18.49 18.51 8.51
CA CYS A 601 18.84 19.62 7.62
C CYS A 601 17.75 20.70 7.61
N MET A 602 16.48 20.30 7.46
CA MET A 602 15.38 21.25 7.45
C MET A 602 15.19 21.92 8.82
N SER A 603 15.37 21.18 9.92
CA SER A 603 15.33 21.75 11.27
C SER A 603 16.46 22.77 11.52
N LEU A 604 17.66 22.52 11.01
CA LEU A 604 18.78 23.45 11.10
C LEU A 604 18.54 24.73 10.29
N LEU A 605 17.97 24.58 9.08
CA LEU A 605 17.58 25.72 8.26
C LEU A 605 16.46 26.54 8.91
N ALA A 606 15.46 25.88 9.49
CA ALA A 606 14.37 26.55 10.20
C ALA A 606 14.84 27.30 11.47
N LYS A 607 15.92 26.83 12.12
CA LYS A 607 16.56 27.57 13.23
C LYS A 607 17.42 28.74 12.75
N TRP A 608 17.98 28.62 11.55
CA TRP A 608 18.86 29.62 10.97
C TRP A 608 18.09 30.79 10.33
N ALA A 609 16.94 30.49 9.73
CA ALA A 609 15.95 31.46 9.32
C ALA A 609 15.20 32.05 10.52
#